data_AF-R4PLJ0-F1
#
_entry.id   AF-R4PLJ0-F1
#
_cell.length_a   1.000
_cell.length_b   1.000
_cell.length_c   1.000
_cell.angle_alpha   90.00
_cell.angle_beta   90.00
_cell.angle_gamma   90.00
#
_symmetry.space_group_name_H-M   'P 1'
#
loop_
_entity.id
_entity.type
_entity.pdbx_description
1 polymer ?
#
loop_
_entity_poly.entity_id
_entity_poly.type
_entity_poly.pdbx_seq_one_letter_code
_entity_poly.pdbx_strand_id
1 'polypeptide(L)'
;MVRSKKESGMIHGYVFVIIALALLTVFFGGFSVWAYLNYTDVKDDVDGKITVAKAEASKQQAEADEVKFLDREKQPMRQFVGPDDYGHLTFDYPKTWSAYQATDVSGGGGATYQAYLNPILVPPISVQNQKVALRVTIEQTSYEKSLGNYDAAIKKGDLKSIAWSNDNGMSGTRVDGNFNKDVRGAAIIVKMRDRTLTIRTDADIFKADFDALIKTVKFNQ
;
A
#
# COMPACT_ATOMS: atom_id res chain seq x y z
N MET A 1 -75.62 -81.55 5.62
CA MET A 1 -75.07 -80.43 4.83
C MET A 1 -74.74 -79.26 5.76
N VAL A 2 -73.46 -78.93 5.77
CA VAL A 2 -72.68 -77.80 6.33
C VAL A 2 -73.43 -76.72 7.14
N ARG A 3 -73.10 -76.60 8.43
CA ARG A 3 -73.32 -75.39 9.25
C ARG A 3 -72.20 -74.39 8.93
N SER A 4 -72.56 -73.25 8.35
CA SER A 4 -71.67 -72.09 8.22
C SER A 4 -71.66 -71.32 9.54
N LYS A 5 -70.55 -71.39 10.29
CA LYS A 5 -70.23 -70.41 11.33
C LYS A 5 -69.82 -69.11 10.62
N LYS A 6 -70.67 -68.09 10.66
CA LYS A 6 -70.26 -66.72 10.33
C LYS A 6 -69.47 -66.18 11.52
N GLU A 7 -68.15 -66.15 11.38
CA GLU A 7 -67.30 -65.34 12.24
C GLU A 7 -67.55 -63.86 11.89
N SER A 8 -68.35 -63.17 12.69
CA SER A 8 -68.35 -61.71 12.67
C SER A 8 -67.10 -61.25 13.41
N GLY A 9 -66.03 -60.99 12.68
CA GLY A 9 -64.87 -60.30 13.22
C GLY A 9 -65.30 -58.93 13.70
N MET A 10 -65.49 -58.77 15.02
CA MET A 10 -65.58 -57.45 15.64
C MET A 10 -64.22 -56.80 15.41
N ILE A 11 -64.12 -55.91 14.42
CA ILE A 11 -62.98 -55.00 14.34
C ILE A 11 -63.17 -54.02 15.50
N HIS A 12 -62.67 -54.42 16.66
CA HIS A 12 -62.62 -53.58 17.84
C HIS A 12 -61.80 -52.31 17.50
N GLY A 13 -62.29 -51.13 17.93
CA GLY A 13 -61.71 -49.83 17.56
C GLY A 13 -60.21 -49.67 17.83
N TYR A 14 -59.60 -50.53 18.65
CA TYR A 14 -58.15 -50.58 18.88
C TYR A 14 -57.35 -50.90 17.60
N VAL A 15 -57.88 -51.65 16.63
CA VAL A 15 -57.16 -51.99 15.40
C VAL A 15 -56.91 -50.73 14.55
N PHE A 16 -57.89 -49.84 14.46
CA PHE A 16 -57.75 -48.56 13.76
C PHE A 16 -56.73 -47.64 14.45
N VAL A 17 -56.74 -47.63 15.79
CA VAL A 17 -55.76 -46.88 16.60
C VAL A 17 -54.34 -47.40 16.36
N ILE A 18 -54.14 -48.72 16.30
CA ILE A 18 -52.82 -49.33 16.04
C ILE A 18 -52.33 -48.97 14.63
N ILE A 19 -53.20 -49.04 13.62
CA ILE A 19 -52.84 -48.67 12.25
C ILE A 19 -52.47 -47.18 12.16
N ALA A 20 -53.24 -46.32 12.81
CA ALA A 20 -52.95 -44.89 12.87
C ALA A 20 -51.61 -44.60 13.59
N LEU A 21 -51.34 -45.29 14.70
CA LEU A 21 -50.07 -45.20 15.42
C LEU A 21 -48.87 -45.69 14.59
N ALA A 22 -49.05 -46.77 13.83
CA ALA A 22 -48.02 -47.30 12.95
C ALA A 22 -47.68 -46.31 11.83
N LEU A 23 -48.70 -45.73 11.18
CA LEU A 23 -48.51 -44.69 10.14
C LEU A 23 -47.83 -43.44 10.71
N LEU A 24 -48.25 -43.01 11.90
CA LEU A 24 -47.66 -41.87 12.59
C LEU A 24 -46.19 -42.12 12.95
N THR A 25 -45.86 -43.33 13.39
CA THR A 25 -44.48 -43.74 13.68
C THR A 25 -43.61 -43.73 12.43
N VAL A 26 -44.11 -44.21 11.29
CA VAL A 26 -43.38 -44.15 10.00
C VAL A 26 -43.18 -42.71 9.53
N PHE A 27 -44.20 -41.86 9.69
CA PHE A 27 -44.13 -40.45 9.36
C PHE A 27 -43.07 -39.71 10.20
N PHE A 28 -43.11 -39.86 11.53
CA PHE A 28 -42.12 -39.26 12.42
C PHE A 28 -40.72 -39.84 12.21
N GLY A 29 -40.59 -41.13 11.90
CA GLY A 29 -39.32 -41.75 11.55
C GLY A 29 -38.70 -41.13 10.29
N GLY A 30 -39.48 -41.02 9.21
CA GLY A 30 -39.04 -40.39 7.96
C GLY A 30 -38.73 -38.89 8.11
N PHE A 31 -39.57 -38.16 8.84
CA PHE A 31 -39.35 -36.74 9.13
C PHE A 31 -38.07 -36.52 9.96
N SER A 32 -37.78 -37.40 10.92
CA SER A 32 -36.57 -37.31 11.75
C SER A 32 -35.29 -37.48 10.93
N VAL A 33 -35.25 -38.44 9.99
CA VAL A 33 -34.10 -38.64 9.10
C VAL A 33 -33.93 -37.45 8.16
N TRP A 34 -35.02 -36.96 7.55
CA TRP A 34 -34.98 -35.78 6.69
C TRP A 34 -34.49 -34.53 7.43
N ALA A 35 -35.02 -34.29 8.64
CA ALA A 35 -34.62 -33.16 9.47
C ALA A 35 -33.15 -33.24 9.87
N TYR A 36 -32.65 -34.44 10.20
CA TYR A 36 -31.23 -34.66 10.51
C TYR A 36 -30.33 -34.36 9.30
N LEU A 37 -30.64 -34.92 8.12
CA LEU A 37 -29.85 -34.69 6.90
C LEU A 37 -29.82 -33.22 6.48
N ASN A 38 -30.95 -32.51 6.58
CA ASN A 38 -31.03 -31.09 6.27
C ASN A 38 -30.28 -30.23 7.30
N TYR A 39 -30.34 -30.59 8.58
CA TYR A 39 -29.58 -29.91 9.62
C TYR A 39 -28.06 -30.04 9.41
N THR A 40 -27.59 -31.23 9.04
CA THR A 40 -26.16 -31.46 8.75
C THR A 40 -25.70 -30.70 7.51
N ASP A 41 -26.48 -30.68 6.44
CA ASP A 41 -26.13 -29.98 5.18
C ASP A 41 -26.05 -28.46 5.39
N VAL A 42 -27.02 -27.87 6.10
CA VAL A 42 -26.99 -26.44 6.46
C VAL A 42 -25.81 -26.11 7.37
N LYS A 43 -25.49 -26.99 8.33
CA LYS A 43 -24.36 -26.77 9.23
C LYS A 43 -23.03 -26.81 8.47
N ASP A 44 -22.83 -27.78 7.59
CA ASP A 44 -21.60 -27.93 6.82
C ASP A 44 -21.39 -26.78 5.82
N ASP A 45 -22.46 -26.31 5.15
CA ASP A 45 -22.40 -25.12 4.27
C ASP A 45 -22.07 -23.84 5.05
N VAL A 46 -22.69 -23.64 6.22
CA VAL A 46 -22.43 -22.47 7.07
C VAL A 46 -21.02 -22.52 7.67
N ASP A 47 -20.57 -23.66 8.17
CA ASP A 47 -19.22 -23.84 8.72
C ASP A 47 -18.14 -23.67 7.63
N GLY A 48 -18.43 -24.13 6.40
CA GLY A 48 -17.61 -23.88 5.21
C GLY A 48 -17.49 -22.38 4.90
N LYS A 49 -18.61 -21.66 4.83
CA LYS A 49 -18.64 -20.20 4.61
C LYS A 49 -17.91 -19.42 5.70
N ILE A 50 -18.10 -19.80 6.97
CA ILE A 50 -17.40 -19.19 8.11
C ILE A 50 -15.89 -19.41 8.00
N THR A 51 -15.46 -20.60 7.59
CA THR A 51 -14.03 -20.92 7.44
C THR A 51 -13.38 -20.10 6.33
N VAL A 52 -14.04 -19.97 5.18
CA VAL A 52 -13.58 -19.10 4.08
C VAL A 52 -13.51 -17.65 4.52
N ALA A 53 -14.57 -17.13 5.15
CA ALA A 53 -14.61 -15.75 5.63
C ALA A 53 -13.52 -15.48 6.69
N LYS A 54 -13.25 -16.42 7.59
CA LYS A 54 -12.14 -16.30 8.57
C LYS A 54 -10.78 -16.33 7.89
N ALA A 55 -10.57 -17.17 6.89
CA ALA A 55 -9.32 -17.23 6.14
C ALA A 55 -9.08 -15.93 5.35
N GLU A 56 -10.10 -15.38 4.69
CA GLU A 56 -10.02 -14.09 3.99
C GLU A 56 -9.76 -12.94 4.97
N ALA A 57 -10.48 -12.88 6.09
CA ALA A 57 -10.26 -11.87 7.12
C ALA A 57 -8.84 -11.98 7.73
N SER A 58 -8.37 -13.19 8.00
CA SER A 58 -7.01 -13.43 8.50
C SER A 58 -5.95 -13.02 7.48
N LYS A 59 -6.18 -13.25 6.18
CA LYS A 59 -5.27 -12.82 5.11
C LYS A 59 -5.23 -11.30 5.01
N GLN A 60 -6.38 -10.64 4.97
CA GLN A 60 -6.46 -9.17 4.95
C GLN A 60 -5.80 -8.56 6.18
N GLN A 61 -6.01 -9.16 7.35
CA GLN A 61 -5.36 -8.74 8.59
C GLN A 61 -3.83 -8.92 8.52
N ALA A 62 -3.35 -10.06 8.01
CA ALA A 62 -1.92 -10.32 7.85
C ALA A 62 -1.26 -9.32 6.88
N GLU A 63 -1.87 -9.04 5.73
CA GLU A 63 -1.39 -8.04 4.77
C GLU A 63 -1.38 -6.63 5.40
N ALA A 64 -2.43 -6.26 6.13
CA ALA A 64 -2.50 -4.98 6.82
C ALA A 64 -1.45 -4.86 7.94
N ASP A 65 -1.20 -5.94 8.68
CA ASP A 65 -0.20 -5.97 9.73
C ASP A 65 1.22 -5.96 9.15
N GLU A 66 1.48 -6.64 8.03
CA GLU A 66 2.75 -6.59 7.30
C GLU A 66 3.06 -5.16 6.84
N VAL A 67 2.10 -4.46 6.24
CA VAL A 67 2.25 -3.03 5.89
C VAL A 67 2.58 -2.19 7.13
N LYS A 68 1.85 -2.39 8.25
CA LYS A 68 2.14 -1.68 9.50
C LYS A 68 3.51 -2.04 10.10
N PHE A 69 3.98 -3.28 9.94
CA PHE A 69 5.30 -3.68 10.40
C PHE A 69 6.38 -3.02 9.55
N LEU A 70 6.26 -3.07 8.22
CA LEU A 70 7.16 -2.39 7.30
C LEU A 70 7.20 -0.88 7.56
N ASP A 71 6.05 -0.25 7.81
CA ASP A 71 5.99 1.17 8.16
C ASP A 71 6.61 1.48 9.53
N ARG A 72 6.46 0.58 10.52
CA ARG A 72 7.11 0.71 11.82
C ARG A 72 8.61 0.52 11.74
N GLU A 73 9.10 -0.41 10.91
CA GLU A 73 10.54 -0.63 10.71
C GLU A 73 11.24 0.57 10.06
N LYS A 74 10.49 1.41 9.34
CA LYS A 74 11.00 2.70 8.84
C LYS A 74 11.21 3.73 9.95
N GLN A 75 10.67 3.52 11.16
CA GLN A 75 10.86 4.39 12.33
C GLN A 75 11.94 3.82 13.27
N PRO A 76 12.78 4.67 13.90
CA PRO A 76 12.78 6.12 13.85
C PRO A 76 13.32 6.67 12.51
N MET A 77 12.71 7.74 12.02
CA MET A 77 13.23 8.48 10.87
C MET A 77 14.60 9.08 11.23
N ARG A 78 15.52 9.12 10.29
CA ARG A 78 16.78 9.86 10.40
C ARG A 78 16.58 11.23 9.76
N GLN A 79 17.20 12.24 10.35
CA GLN A 79 17.25 13.56 9.72
C GLN A 79 18.48 13.65 8.82
N PHE A 80 18.28 14.08 7.59
CA PHE A 80 19.34 14.53 6.70
C PHE A 80 19.67 15.98 7.08
N VAL A 81 20.96 16.29 7.16
CA VAL A 81 21.46 17.65 7.39
C VAL A 81 22.49 17.94 6.32
N GLY A 82 22.13 18.83 5.41
CA GLY A 82 23.03 19.33 4.36
C GLY A 82 24.00 20.38 4.92
N PRO A 83 25.10 20.67 4.19
CA PRO A 83 26.09 21.65 4.63
C PRO A 83 25.51 23.07 4.71
N ASP A 84 26.02 23.86 5.66
CA ASP A 84 25.56 25.24 5.91
C ASP A 84 25.80 26.16 4.71
N ASP A 85 26.91 25.97 3.99
CA ASP A 85 27.25 26.72 2.77
C ASP A 85 26.23 26.58 1.62
N TYR A 86 25.33 25.62 1.75
CA TYR A 86 24.25 25.31 0.81
C TYR A 86 22.85 25.58 1.38
N GLY A 87 22.76 26.31 2.50
CA GLY A 87 21.50 26.74 3.11
C GLY A 87 20.96 25.79 4.18
N HIS A 88 21.76 24.86 4.72
CA HIS A 88 21.35 23.97 5.81
C HIS A 88 20.04 23.21 5.49
N LEU A 89 20.03 22.48 4.38
CA LEU A 89 18.88 21.67 3.97
C LEU A 89 18.63 20.54 4.98
N THR A 90 17.42 20.44 5.49
CA THR A 90 17.01 19.33 6.36
C THR A 90 15.73 18.67 5.87
N PHE A 91 15.65 17.36 6.02
CA PHE A 91 14.45 16.54 5.78
C PHE A 91 14.60 15.19 6.49
N ASP A 92 13.48 14.53 6.77
CA ASP A 92 13.45 13.23 7.42
C ASP A 92 13.37 12.12 6.37
N TYR A 93 14.13 11.04 6.58
CA TYR A 93 14.16 9.87 5.71
C TYR A 93 14.17 8.57 6.51
N PRO A 94 13.70 7.44 5.94
CA PRO A 94 13.69 6.16 6.64
C PRO A 94 15.08 5.70 7.07
N LYS A 95 15.23 5.18 8.28
CA LYS A 95 16.52 4.65 8.77
C LYS A 95 17.05 3.47 7.94
N THR A 96 16.18 2.78 7.22
CA THR A 96 16.52 1.69 6.29
C THR A 96 17.24 2.18 5.04
N TRP A 97 17.36 3.50 4.83
CA TRP A 97 18.05 4.08 3.69
C TRP A 97 19.46 4.51 4.07
N SER A 98 20.36 4.30 3.12
CA SER A 98 21.72 4.83 3.15
C SER A 98 21.75 6.18 2.44
N ALA A 99 22.53 7.10 2.99
CA ALA A 99 22.77 8.42 2.42
C ALA A 99 24.24 8.55 2.00
N TYR A 100 24.46 9.12 0.82
CA TYR A 100 25.78 9.35 0.26
C TYR A 100 25.89 10.79 -0.25
N GLN A 101 26.85 11.53 0.29
CA GLN A 101 27.21 12.85 -0.22
C GLN A 101 28.26 12.67 -1.32
N ALA A 102 27.94 13.12 -2.53
CA ALA A 102 28.84 12.99 -3.68
C ALA A 102 29.71 14.23 -3.90
N THR A 103 29.20 15.40 -3.54
CA THR A 103 29.95 16.66 -3.68
C THR A 103 30.93 16.83 -2.52
N ASP A 104 32.17 17.13 -2.86
CA ASP A 104 33.13 17.65 -1.90
C ASP A 104 32.79 19.10 -1.58
N VAL A 105 32.48 19.36 -0.32
CA VAL A 105 32.04 20.66 0.19
C VAL A 105 33.17 21.41 0.90
N SER A 106 34.38 20.84 0.94
CA SER A 106 35.54 21.43 1.61
C SER A 106 36.01 22.75 0.97
N GLY A 107 35.76 22.93 -0.33
CA GLY A 107 36.06 24.15 -1.08
C GLY A 107 35.01 25.26 -0.95
N GLY A 108 34.00 25.08 -0.10
CA GLY A 108 32.88 26.00 0.09
C GLY A 108 31.75 25.83 -0.91
N GLY A 109 30.75 26.70 -0.83
CA GLY A 109 29.47 26.58 -1.54
C GLY A 109 29.47 26.77 -3.06
N GLY A 110 30.62 26.85 -3.74
CA GLY A 110 30.70 27.22 -5.16
C GLY A 110 30.35 26.11 -6.16
N ALA A 111 30.44 24.84 -5.75
CA ALA A 111 30.14 23.69 -6.62
C ALA A 111 28.67 23.28 -6.54
N THR A 112 28.16 22.54 -7.53
CA THR A 112 26.83 21.90 -7.42
C THR A 112 26.85 20.85 -6.32
N TYR A 113 25.98 21.00 -5.32
CA TYR A 113 25.83 19.99 -4.26
C TYR A 113 24.95 18.84 -4.74
N GLN A 114 25.41 17.61 -4.49
CA GLN A 114 24.72 16.38 -4.82
C GLN A 114 24.78 15.42 -3.65
N ALA A 115 23.61 14.92 -3.26
CA ALA A 115 23.47 13.82 -2.32
C ALA A 115 22.45 12.80 -2.85
N TYR A 116 22.67 11.53 -2.51
CA TYR A 116 21.90 10.41 -3.01
C TYR A 116 21.46 9.55 -1.84
N LEU A 117 20.19 9.13 -1.85
CA LEU A 117 19.66 8.20 -0.86
C LEU A 117 19.03 7.00 -1.53
N ASN A 118 19.23 5.82 -0.94
CA ASN A 118 18.69 4.57 -1.46
C ASN A 118 18.52 3.55 -0.32
N PRO A 119 17.52 2.65 -0.38
CA PRO A 119 17.40 1.56 0.59
C PRO A 119 18.67 0.73 0.65
N ILE A 120 19.15 0.45 1.87
CA ILE A 120 20.29 -0.42 2.20
C ILE A 120 21.65 0.11 1.68
N LEU A 121 21.80 0.32 0.38
CA LEU A 121 23.05 0.73 -0.27
C LEU A 121 22.76 1.74 -1.38
N VAL A 122 23.56 2.81 -1.43
CA VAL A 122 23.56 3.74 -2.57
C VAL A 122 24.35 3.11 -3.73
N PRO A 123 23.73 2.91 -4.91
CA PRO A 123 24.43 2.33 -6.05
C PRO A 123 25.49 3.27 -6.62
N PRO A 124 26.46 2.77 -7.42
CA PRO A 124 27.48 3.60 -8.06
C PRO A 124 26.86 4.68 -8.95
N ILE A 125 27.00 5.93 -8.55
CA ILE A 125 26.40 7.09 -9.24
C ILE A 125 27.16 7.53 -10.49
N SER A 126 28.34 6.97 -10.75
CA SER A 126 29.13 7.21 -11.97
C SER A 126 28.50 6.58 -13.22
N VAL A 127 27.53 5.69 -13.06
CA VAL A 127 26.82 5.03 -14.16
C VAL A 127 25.71 5.95 -14.69
N GLN A 128 25.69 6.15 -16.00
CA GLN A 128 24.65 6.95 -16.66
C GLN A 128 23.26 6.33 -16.40
N ASN A 129 22.26 7.18 -16.11
CA ASN A 129 20.89 6.76 -15.81
C ASN A 129 20.75 5.82 -14.61
N GLN A 130 21.74 5.76 -13.71
CA GLN A 130 21.59 5.03 -12.45
C GLN A 130 20.37 5.55 -11.70
N LYS A 131 19.42 4.65 -11.46
CA LYS A 131 18.22 4.95 -10.68
C LYS A 131 18.57 4.94 -9.20
N VAL A 132 18.10 5.94 -8.49
CA VAL A 132 18.21 6.09 -7.04
C VAL A 132 16.84 6.42 -6.45
N ALA A 133 16.62 6.07 -5.19
CA ALA A 133 15.38 6.39 -4.52
C ALA A 133 15.21 7.90 -4.30
N LEU A 134 16.30 8.59 -3.95
CA LEU A 134 16.33 10.05 -3.86
C LEU A 134 17.62 10.61 -4.44
N ARG A 135 17.47 11.72 -5.15
CA ARG A 135 18.54 12.60 -5.60
C ARG A 135 18.25 14.00 -5.09
N VAL A 136 19.21 14.55 -4.36
CA VAL A 136 19.22 15.93 -3.88
C VAL A 136 20.27 16.67 -4.67
N THR A 137 19.86 17.78 -5.30
CA THR A 137 20.74 18.64 -6.08
C THR A 137 20.51 20.08 -5.65
N ILE A 138 21.58 20.81 -5.30
CA ILE A 138 21.52 22.26 -5.06
C ILE A 138 22.49 22.94 -6.02
N GLU A 139 21.94 23.77 -6.89
CA GLU A 139 22.67 24.43 -7.97
C GLU A 139 22.65 25.94 -7.80
N GLN A 140 23.77 26.60 -8.11
CA GLN A 140 23.87 28.06 -8.17
C GLN A 140 23.29 28.57 -9.49
N THR A 141 21.98 28.40 -9.65
CA THR A 141 21.22 28.82 -10.82
C THR A 141 19.87 29.37 -10.38
N SER A 142 19.28 30.22 -11.21
CA SER A 142 17.93 30.73 -10.94
C SER A 142 16.89 29.62 -11.05
N TYR A 143 15.82 29.80 -10.29
CA TYR A 143 14.68 28.89 -10.24
C TYR A 143 14.07 28.67 -11.63
N GLU A 144 13.92 29.75 -12.40
CA GLU A 144 13.33 29.74 -13.73
C GLU A 144 14.19 28.94 -14.71
N LYS A 145 15.52 29.04 -14.58
CA LYS A 145 16.45 28.28 -15.42
C LYS A 145 16.43 26.80 -15.08
N SER A 146 16.38 26.43 -13.79
CA SER A 146 16.23 25.02 -13.39
C SER A 146 14.90 24.43 -13.84
N LEU A 147 13.79 25.18 -13.70
CA LEU A 147 12.49 24.72 -14.16
C LEU A 147 12.42 24.60 -15.68
N GLY A 148 13.06 25.52 -16.41
CA GLY A 148 13.18 25.51 -17.86
C GLY A 148 13.82 24.25 -18.44
N ASN A 149 14.66 23.55 -17.66
CA ASN A 149 15.22 22.25 -18.06
C ASN A 149 14.13 21.16 -18.27
N TYR A 150 12.94 21.34 -17.70
CA TYR A 150 11.81 20.41 -17.81
C TYR A 150 10.79 20.83 -18.87
N ASP A 151 10.87 22.06 -19.41
CA ASP A 151 9.86 22.64 -20.30
C ASP A 151 9.56 21.79 -21.53
N ALA A 152 10.61 21.22 -22.16
CA ALA A 152 10.43 20.38 -23.34
C ALA A 152 9.60 19.13 -23.04
N ALA A 153 9.88 18.47 -21.91
CA ALA A 153 9.15 17.28 -21.47
C ALA A 153 7.74 17.62 -20.97
N ILE A 154 7.55 18.79 -20.36
CA ILE A 154 6.22 19.30 -19.96
C ILE A 154 5.36 19.59 -21.20
N LYS A 155 5.90 20.33 -22.18
CA LYS A 155 5.19 20.65 -23.44
C LYS A 155 4.82 19.40 -24.23
N LYS A 156 5.68 18.38 -24.19
CA LYS A 156 5.42 17.07 -24.82
C LYS A 156 4.39 16.22 -24.07
N GLY A 157 4.10 16.54 -22.81
CA GLY A 157 3.20 15.77 -21.94
C GLY A 157 3.85 14.59 -21.23
N ASP A 158 5.18 14.45 -21.33
CA ASP A 158 5.94 13.42 -20.61
C ASP A 158 6.03 13.74 -19.10
N LEU A 159 6.07 15.03 -18.76
CA LEU A 159 6.00 15.54 -17.39
C LEU A 159 4.75 16.40 -17.18
N LYS A 160 4.16 16.29 -16.00
CA LYS A 160 3.10 17.17 -15.51
C LYS A 160 3.69 18.12 -14.47
N SER A 161 3.41 19.41 -14.60
CA SER A 161 3.82 20.44 -13.65
C SER A 161 2.67 20.82 -12.73
N ILE A 162 2.94 20.88 -11.42
CA ILE A 162 1.96 21.15 -10.37
C ILE A 162 2.61 22.12 -9.38
N ALA A 163 1.88 23.15 -8.92
CA ALA A 163 2.34 23.99 -7.83
C ALA A 163 2.53 23.14 -6.56
N TRP A 164 3.63 23.35 -5.85
CA TRP A 164 3.95 22.61 -4.64
C TRP A 164 4.23 23.55 -3.47
N SER A 165 3.76 23.17 -2.29
CA SER A 165 4.10 23.81 -1.03
C SER A 165 4.08 22.79 0.11
N ASN A 166 4.67 23.15 1.25
CA ASN A 166 4.59 22.36 2.47
C ASN A 166 4.28 23.24 3.70
N ASP A 167 3.99 22.59 4.82
CA ASP A 167 3.62 23.23 6.08
C ASP A 167 4.78 24.03 6.72
N ASN A 168 5.99 23.89 6.19
CA ASN A 168 7.18 24.61 6.64
C ASN A 168 7.38 25.95 5.90
N GLY A 169 6.37 26.41 5.15
CA GLY A 169 6.42 27.66 4.40
C GLY A 169 7.22 27.58 3.10
N MET A 170 7.55 26.36 2.65
CA MET A 170 8.26 26.15 1.41
C MET A 170 7.29 26.16 0.23
N SER A 171 7.73 26.69 -0.91
CA SER A 171 6.94 26.70 -2.14
C SER A 171 7.82 26.50 -3.37
N GLY A 172 7.26 25.86 -4.40
CA GLY A 172 7.96 25.63 -5.66
C GLY A 172 7.07 24.93 -6.68
N THR A 173 7.69 24.17 -7.57
CA THR A 173 7.00 23.38 -8.59
C THR A 173 7.37 21.93 -8.47
N ARG A 174 6.35 21.07 -8.44
CA ARG A 174 6.48 19.64 -8.57
C ARG A 174 6.31 19.24 -10.02
N VAL A 175 7.19 18.37 -10.51
CA VAL A 175 7.07 17.72 -11.80
C VAL A 175 6.96 16.21 -11.62
N ASP A 176 5.97 15.59 -12.25
CA ASP A 176 5.72 14.15 -12.19
C ASP A 176 5.67 13.54 -13.59
N GLY A 177 6.27 12.37 -13.78
CA GLY A 177 6.16 11.60 -15.02
C GLY A 177 7.50 11.07 -15.52
N ASN A 178 7.65 11.01 -16.84
CA ASN A 178 8.82 10.45 -17.50
C ASN A 178 9.89 11.53 -17.68
N PHE A 179 10.98 11.45 -16.91
CA PHE A 179 12.14 12.33 -17.09
C PHE A 179 12.96 11.94 -18.32
N ASN A 180 13.00 10.65 -18.64
CA ASN A 180 13.53 10.11 -19.88
C ASN A 180 12.87 8.74 -20.16
N LYS A 181 13.39 7.99 -21.14
CA LYS A 181 12.84 6.68 -21.53
C LYS A 181 12.95 5.62 -20.43
N ASP A 182 13.94 5.76 -19.55
CA ASP A 182 14.27 4.76 -18.53
C ASP A 182 13.85 5.19 -17.12
N VAL A 183 13.63 6.49 -16.89
CA VAL A 183 13.42 7.11 -15.58
C VAL A 183 12.04 7.77 -15.54
N ARG A 184 11.19 7.22 -14.67
CA ARG A 184 9.87 7.74 -14.35
C ARG A 184 9.76 7.94 -12.84
N GLY A 185 9.37 9.13 -12.43
CA GLY A 185 9.25 9.46 -11.01
C GLY A 185 8.69 10.85 -10.78
N ALA A 186 9.21 11.53 -9.76
CA ALA A 186 8.77 12.87 -9.35
C ALA A 186 9.94 13.74 -8.92
N ALA A 187 9.86 15.05 -9.12
CA ALA A 187 10.79 16.01 -8.56
C ALA A 187 10.05 17.22 -7.99
N ILE A 188 10.61 17.83 -6.94
CA ILE A 188 10.27 19.18 -6.51
C ILE A 188 11.45 20.10 -6.83
N ILE A 189 11.14 21.26 -7.41
CA ILE A 189 12.06 22.34 -7.69
C ILE A 189 11.66 23.49 -6.79
N VAL A 190 12.60 23.98 -5.98
CA VAL A 190 12.34 24.96 -4.93
C VAL A 190 13.41 26.04 -4.96
N LYS A 191 12.98 27.30 -4.92
CA LYS A 191 13.89 28.45 -4.90
C LYS A 191 14.56 28.59 -3.53
N MET A 192 15.88 28.78 -3.53
CA MET A 192 16.70 29.02 -2.34
C MET A 192 17.51 30.31 -2.52
N ARG A 193 16.91 31.49 -2.31
CA ARG A 193 17.55 32.81 -2.49
C ARG A 193 18.35 32.96 -3.81
N ASP A 194 19.65 32.67 -3.80
CA ASP A 194 20.60 32.70 -4.93
C ASP A 194 20.82 31.34 -5.64
N ARG A 195 20.12 30.30 -5.19
CA ARG A 195 20.25 28.91 -5.63
C ARG A 195 18.90 28.25 -5.87
N THR A 196 18.95 27.04 -6.41
CA THR A 196 17.76 26.20 -6.61
C THR A 196 18.00 24.80 -6.07
N LEU A 197 17.07 24.32 -5.26
CA LEU A 197 16.99 22.95 -4.78
C LEU A 197 16.13 22.12 -5.73
N THR A 198 16.65 20.96 -6.11
CA THR A 198 15.88 19.90 -6.76
C THR A 198 15.98 18.64 -5.93
N ILE A 199 14.84 18.12 -5.45
CA ILE A 199 14.76 16.79 -4.84
C ILE A 199 13.94 15.92 -5.79
N ARG A 200 14.50 14.78 -6.20
CA ARG A 200 13.89 13.89 -7.21
C ARG A 200 13.93 12.43 -6.77
N THR A 201 12.89 11.68 -7.09
CA THR A 201 12.88 10.22 -7.11
C THR A 201 12.93 9.70 -8.55
N ASP A 202 13.78 8.71 -8.81
CA ASP A 202 13.98 8.14 -10.16
C ASP A 202 13.08 6.90 -10.42
N ALA A 203 12.26 6.49 -9.45
CA ALA A 203 11.37 5.35 -9.60
C ALA A 203 10.04 5.51 -8.83
N ASP A 204 8.93 5.19 -9.49
CA ASP A 204 7.57 5.28 -8.93
C ASP A 204 7.38 4.45 -7.65
N ILE A 205 8.15 3.36 -7.46
CA ILE A 205 8.10 2.55 -6.23
C ILE A 205 8.46 3.34 -4.96
N PHE A 206 9.24 4.43 -5.09
CA PHE A 206 9.64 5.28 -3.97
C PHE A 206 8.78 6.53 -3.84
N LYS A 207 7.71 6.66 -4.64
CA LYS A 207 6.87 7.87 -4.66
C LYS A 207 6.21 8.14 -3.31
N ALA A 208 5.72 7.10 -2.63
CA ALA A 208 5.10 7.25 -1.32
C ALA A 208 6.09 7.78 -0.27
N ASP A 209 7.30 7.21 -0.21
CA ASP A 209 8.35 7.68 0.70
C ASP A 209 8.82 9.10 0.32
N PHE A 210 8.93 9.40 -0.99
CA PHE A 210 9.23 10.74 -1.48
C PHE A 210 8.17 11.76 -1.04
N ASP A 211 6.89 11.44 -1.20
CA ASP A 211 5.77 12.32 -0.84
C ASP A 211 5.71 12.59 0.68
N ALA A 212 6.12 11.62 1.50
CA ALA A 212 6.27 11.81 2.93
C ALA A 212 7.48 12.70 3.25
N LEU A 213 8.63 12.45 2.61
CA LEU A 213 9.88 13.17 2.82
C LEU A 213 9.75 14.66 2.47
N ILE A 214 9.18 15.00 1.32
CA ILE A 214 9.10 16.40 0.86
C ILE A 214 8.29 17.29 1.82
N LYS A 215 7.35 16.73 2.60
CA LYS A 215 6.61 17.46 3.63
C LYS A 215 7.50 17.92 4.79
N THR A 216 8.60 17.21 5.04
CA THR A 216 9.54 17.51 6.12
C THR A 216 10.67 18.45 5.71
N VAL A 217 10.77 18.78 4.40
CA VAL A 217 11.82 19.64 3.86
C VAL A 217 11.77 21.02 4.48
N LYS A 218 12.92 21.45 4.99
CA LYS A 218 13.18 22.77 5.59
C LYS A 218 14.59 23.22 5.19
N PHE A 219 14.81 24.53 5.15
CA PHE A 219 16.14 25.09 5.14
C PHE A 219 16.17 26.35 5.98
N ASN A 220 17.30 26.66 6.59
CA ASN A 220 17.46 27.85 7.42
C ASN A 220 18.02 28.97 6.53
N GLN A 221 17.26 30.05 6.36
CA GLN A 221 17.62 31.20 5.51
C GLN A 221 18.53 32.18 6.22
#